data_AF-A0A922LA43-F1
#
_entry.id   AF-A0A922LA43-F1
#
_cell.length_a   1.000
_cell.length_b   1.000
_cell.length_c   1.000
_cell.angle_alpha   90.00
_cell.angle_beta   90.00
_cell.angle_gamma   90.00
#
_symmetry.space_group_name_H-M   'P 1'
#
loop_
_entity.id
_entity.type
_entity.pdbx_description
1 polymer ?
#
loop_
_entity_poly.entity_id
_entity_poly.type
_entity_poly.pdbx_seq_one_letter_code
_entity_poly.pdbx_strand_id
1 'polypeptide(L)'
;MAKIQLASLLLLILGTFSLALESSKHHFDYILLATQWPETFCEHNKCVHHKDRWLIHGAWPENNDGSYPQYCDRNSKFNHNAIKSIESEMVANWKSLKSGSSNDHFWSHEYTKHGTCAIECPLMQNEFNYFKSTLDSFKRLHIEQWLAAGGVVPSTTQIYPLQAFHDAIEKGFGYKVQIQCTRSNHHDYPIIAQINFCLSKQDLSPFNCHSKDVRCTSSNIGYLPTQK
;
A
#
# COMPACT_ATOMS: atom_id res chain seq x y z
N MET A 1 -6.10 -84.57 -11.84
CA MET A 1 -6.40 -84.07 -10.49
C MET A 1 -5.20 -83.30 -9.98
N ALA A 2 -5.29 -81.97 -9.93
CA ALA A 2 -4.52 -81.12 -9.03
C ALA A 2 -5.17 -79.73 -9.08
N LYS A 3 -5.82 -79.35 -7.98
CA LYS A 3 -6.30 -77.98 -7.72
C LYS A 3 -5.10 -77.19 -7.20
N ILE A 4 -4.83 -76.02 -7.77
CA ILE A 4 -4.12 -74.95 -7.06
C ILE A 4 -4.92 -73.67 -7.27
N GLN A 5 -5.22 -73.06 -6.14
CA GLN A 5 -6.06 -71.89 -5.91
C GLN A 5 -5.12 -70.73 -5.53
N LEU A 6 -5.63 -69.50 -5.64
CA LEU A 6 -5.12 -68.25 -5.05
C LEU A 6 -4.03 -67.53 -5.88
N ALA A 7 -4.03 -66.21 -6.07
CA ALA A 7 -4.86 -65.14 -5.52
C ALA A 7 -4.88 -63.95 -6.51
N SER A 8 -6.01 -63.25 -6.55
CA SER A 8 -6.15 -61.95 -7.18
C SER A 8 -5.30 -60.91 -6.45
N LEU A 9 -4.36 -60.27 -7.15
CA LEU A 9 -3.67 -59.08 -6.65
C LEU A 9 -4.26 -57.85 -7.36
N LEU A 10 -5.31 -57.28 -6.76
CA LEU A 10 -5.85 -55.99 -7.17
C LEU A 10 -4.92 -54.90 -6.61
N LEU A 11 -4.00 -54.38 -7.42
CA LEU A 11 -3.20 -53.19 -7.08
C LEU A 11 -4.05 -51.94 -7.29
N LEU A 12 -4.84 -51.59 -6.27
CA LEU A 12 -5.42 -50.26 -6.11
C LEU A 12 -4.31 -49.31 -5.65
N ILE A 13 -3.56 -48.75 -6.60
CA ILE A 13 -2.70 -47.60 -6.31
C ILE A 13 -3.62 -46.37 -6.29
N LEU A 14 -4.29 -46.16 -5.16
CA LEU A 14 -4.86 -44.86 -4.81
C LEU A 14 -3.67 -43.92 -4.63
N GLY A 15 -3.24 -43.30 -5.72
CA GLY A 15 -2.31 -42.19 -5.68
C GLY A 15 -2.97 -41.08 -4.88
N THR A 16 -2.62 -40.98 -3.60
CA THR A 16 -2.95 -39.82 -2.78
C THR A 16 -2.17 -38.65 -3.37
N PHE A 17 -2.83 -37.88 -4.23
CA PHE A 17 -2.43 -36.52 -4.52
C PHE A 17 -2.54 -35.74 -3.21
N SER A 18 -1.48 -35.78 -2.40
CA SER A 18 -1.28 -34.82 -1.34
C SER A 18 -0.97 -33.48 -2.03
N LEU A 19 -2.01 -32.77 -2.45
CA LEU A 19 -1.96 -31.33 -2.53
C LEU A 19 -1.84 -30.86 -1.07
N ALA A 20 -0.61 -30.88 -0.55
CA ALA A 20 -0.28 -30.02 0.56
C ALA A 20 -0.42 -28.60 0.00
N LEU A 21 -1.62 -28.03 0.13
CA LEU A 21 -1.75 -26.59 0.22
C LEU A 21 -0.91 -26.23 1.45
N GLU A 22 0.36 -25.90 1.25
CA GLU A 22 1.04 -25.01 2.17
C GLU A 22 0.23 -23.72 2.11
N SER A 23 -0.78 -23.64 2.98
CA SER A 23 -1.42 -22.41 3.35
C SER A 23 -0.27 -21.47 3.71
N SER A 24 0.02 -20.51 2.83
CA SER A 24 0.77 -19.32 3.18
C SER A 24 0.32 -18.90 4.57
N LYS A 25 1.25 -18.89 5.52
CA LYS A 25 0.91 -18.63 6.94
C LYS A 25 0.25 -17.27 7.12
N HIS A 26 0.27 -16.41 6.09
CA HIS A 26 -0.20 -15.05 6.11
C HIS A 26 -0.86 -14.69 4.78
N HIS A 27 -2.11 -15.13 4.62
CA HIS A 27 -2.95 -14.77 3.49
C HIS A 27 -3.32 -13.28 3.48
N PHE A 28 -3.43 -12.72 2.28
CA PHE A 28 -4.01 -11.40 2.02
C PHE A 28 -4.80 -11.40 0.72
N ASP A 29 -5.74 -10.47 0.55
CA ASP A 29 -6.59 -10.39 -0.64
C ASP A 29 -6.05 -9.44 -1.70
N TYR A 30 -5.49 -8.30 -1.29
CA TYR A 30 -4.99 -7.26 -2.19
C TYR A 30 -3.86 -6.45 -1.57
N ILE A 31 -3.17 -5.65 -2.39
CA ILE A 31 -2.19 -4.66 -1.92
C ILE A 31 -2.84 -3.28 -1.89
N LEU A 32 -2.84 -2.63 -0.74
CA LEU A 32 -3.19 -1.23 -0.58
C LEU A 32 -1.92 -0.38 -0.74
N LEU A 33 -1.80 0.32 -1.86
CA LEU A 33 -0.75 1.32 -2.05
C LEU A 33 -1.16 2.62 -1.36
N ALA A 34 -0.61 2.86 -0.18
CA ALA A 34 -0.86 4.05 0.62
C ALA A 34 0.09 5.18 0.23
N THR A 35 -0.48 6.33 -0.09
CA THR A 35 0.27 7.58 -0.31
C THR A 35 0.10 8.52 0.88
N GLN A 36 0.96 9.51 1.04
CA GLN A 36 0.87 10.50 2.10
C GLN A 36 1.09 11.90 1.58
N TRP A 37 0.31 12.84 2.11
CA TRP A 37 0.50 14.27 1.89
C TRP A 37 1.41 14.86 2.98
N PRO A 38 2.57 15.43 2.62
CA PRO A 38 3.55 15.89 3.60
C PRO A 38 3.02 16.91 4.61
N GLU A 39 2.28 17.94 4.17
CA GLU A 39 1.83 19.02 5.07
C GLU A 39 0.97 18.50 6.21
N THR A 40 0.10 17.56 5.91
CA THR A 40 -0.79 16.95 6.90
C THR A 40 -0.03 16.10 7.92
N PHE A 41 1.00 15.38 7.47
CA PHE A 41 1.92 14.69 8.37
C PHE A 41 2.69 15.68 9.27
N CYS A 42 3.13 16.79 8.69
CA CYS A 42 3.99 17.79 9.33
C CYS A 42 3.26 18.74 10.28
N GLU A 43 1.94 18.88 10.17
CA GLU A 43 1.14 19.57 11.18
C GLU A 43 1.20 18.87 12.55
N HIS A 44 1.45 17.55 12.55
CA HIS A 44 1.52 16.72 13.75
C HIS A 44 2.95 16.33 14.14
N ASN A 45 3.94 16.63 13.30
CA ASN A 45 5.31 16.16 13.45
C ASN A 45 6.32 17.20 12.99
N LYS A 46 7.47 17.26 13.66
CA LYS A 46 8.62 17.99 13.09
C LYS A 46 9.09 17.28 11.82
N CYS A 47 9.24 18.02 10.73
CA CYS A 47 9.56 17.47 9.43
C CYS A 47 10.84 18.00 8.82
N VAL A 48 11.44 17.19 7.95
CA VAL A 48 12.48 17.62 7.02
C VAL A 48 11.86 18.38 5.84
N HIS A 49 12.67 19.15 5.11
CA HIS A 49 12.21 19.87 3.93
C HIS A 49 11.57 18.93 2.89
N HIS A 50 10.47 19.36 2.29
CA HIS A 50 9.69 18.63 1.30
C HIS A 50 9.05 19.60 0.29
N LYS A 51 8.39 19.02 -0.71
CA LYS A 51 7.71 19.75 -1.77
C LYS A 51 6.23 19.38 -1.73
N ASP A 52 5.39 20.22 -2.34
CA ASP A 52 3.99 19.96 -2.65
C ASP A 52 3.84 18.81 -3.65
N ARG A 53 4.00 17.57 -3.15
CA ARG A 53 3.66 16.35 -3.89
C ARG A 53 3.40 15.20 -2.94
N TRP A 54 2.58 14.27 -3.40
CA TRP A 54 2.33 13.01 -2.73
C TRP A 54 3.60 12.17 -2.70
N LEU A 55 3.79 11.45 -1.61
CA LEU A 55 4.86 10.47 -1.42
C LEU A 55 4.25 9.12 -1.13
N ILE A 56 5.03 8.07 -1.32
CA ILE A 56 4.68 6.74 -0.84
C ILE A 56 4.72 6.77 0.70
N HIS A 57 3.69 6.23 1.33
CA HIS A 57 3.73 5.81 2.72
C HIS A 57 4.11 4.33 2.79
N GLY A 58 3.36 3.47 2.08
CA GLY A 58 3.70 2.06 1.99
C GLY A 58 2.81 1.28 1.03
N ALA A 59 3.11 -0.02 0.89
CA ALA A 59 2.29 -0.97 0.15
C ALA A 59 1.92 -2.12 1.07
N TRP A 60 0.64 -2.23 1.43
CA TRP A 60 0.22 -3.08 2.54
C TRP A 60 -0.65 -4.24 2.06
N PRO A 61 -0.27 -5.48 2.33
CA PRO A 61 -1.19 -6.62 2.22
C PRO A 61 -2.41 -6.43 3.12
N GLU A 62 -3.61 -6.45 2.55
CA GLU A 62 -4.89 -6.21 3.24
C GLU A 62 -5.91 -7.31 2.89
N ASN A 63 -6.90 -7.53 3.75
CA ASN A 63 -8.04 -8.43 3.51
C ASN A 63 -9.35 -7.64 3.34
N ASN A 64 -10.29 -8.23 2.61
CA ASN A 64 -11.61 -7.64 2.37
C ASN A 64 -12.46 -7.51 3.64
N ASP A 65 -12.16 -8.27 4.69
CA ASP A 65 -12.81 -8.17 6.00
C ASP A 65 -12.25 -7.04 6.88
N GLY A 66 -11.24 -6.31 6.39
CA GLY A 66 -10.55 -5.23 7.10
C GLY A 66 -9.44 -5.69 8.04
N SER A 67 -9.16 -6.98 8.11
CA SER A 67 -7.93 -7.50 8.74
C SER A 67 -6.73 -7.36 7.81
N TYR A 68 -5.52 -7.44 8.37
CA TYR A 68 -4.29 -7.44 7.57
C TYR A 68 -3.20 -8.26 8.28
N PRO A 69 -2.38 -9.01 7.54
CA PRO A 69 -1.21 -9.66 8.11
C PRO A 69 -0.10 -8.63 8.41
N GLN A 70 0.69 -8.88 9.44
CA GLN A 70 1.84 -8.04 9.79
C GLN A 70 2.95 -8.86 10.45
N TYR A 71 4.21 -8.45 10.23
CA TYR A 71 5.40 -9.10 10.80
C TYR A 71 5.45 -10.61 10.49
N CYS A 72 5.20 -10.97 9.23
CA CYS A 72 5.04 -12.35 8.76
C CYS A 72 6.33 -13.17 8.75
N ASP A 73 7.48 -12.49 8.73
CA ASP A 73 8.77 -13.08 9.04
C ASP A 73 9.48 -12.25 10.11
N ARG A 74 9.48 -12.76 11.35
CA ARG A 74 10.12 -12.12 12.51
C ARG A 74 11.65 -12.19 12.49
N ASN A 75 12.21 -13.08 11.67
CA ASN A 75 13.66 -13.22 11.51
C ASN A 75 14.19 -12.37 10.36
N SER A 76 13.31 -11.96 9.43
CA SER A 76 13.65 -11.03 8.36
C SER A 76 14.16 -9.72 8.93
N LYS A 77 15.30 -9.29 8.38
CA LYS A 77 15.90 -7.99 8.66
C LYS A 77 16.00 -7.24 7.36
N PHE A 78 15.61 -5.97 7.38
CA PHE A 78 15.84 -5.07 6.26
C PHE A 78 17.32 -5.01 5.91
N ASN A 79 17.62 -5.15 4.62
CA ASN A 79 18.97 -5.11 4.08
C ASN A 79 19.07 -4.00 3.04
N HIS A 80 19.50 -2.81 3.46
CA HIS A 80 19.69 -1.66 2.58
C HIS A 80 20.41 -1.99 1.26
N ASN A 81 21.38 -2.90 1.25
CA ASN A 81 22.10 -3.27 0.01
C ASN A 81 21.18 -3.89 -1.06
N ALA A 82 20.07 -4.52 -0.66
CA ALA A 82 19.09 -5.10 -1.58
C ALA A 82 18.43 -4.03 -2.46
N ILE A 83 18.30 -2.79 -1.98
CA ILE A 83 17.66 -1.68 -2.70
C ILE A 83 18.65 -0.65 -3.25
N LYS A 84 19.97 -0.88 -3.13
CA LYS A 84 21.00 0.09 -3.50
C LYS A 84 20.90 0.57 -4.95
N SER A 85 20.48 -0.31 -5.88
CA SER A 85 20.30 0.02 -7.30
C SER A 85 19.11 0.96 -7.58
N ILE A 86 18.18 1.10 -6.63
CA ILE A 86 16.96 1.92 -6.73
C ILE A 86 16.88 2.99 -5.64
N GLU A 87 17.95 3.18 -4.87
CA GLU A 87 17.98 4.05 -3.68
C GLU A 87 17.61 5.50 -4.04
N SER A 88 18.10 6.03 -5.16
CA SER A 88 17.76 7.39 -5.59
C SER A 88 16.25 7.55 -5.83
N GLU A 89 15.58 6.52 -6.35
CA GLU A 89 14.13 6.53 -6.53
C GLU A 89 13.39 6.41 -5.20
N MET A 90 13.91 5.61 -4.27
CA MET A 90 13.39 5.49 -2.91
C MET A 90 13.48 6.81 -2.16
N VAL A 91 14.62 7.49 -2.20
CA VAL A 91 14.78 8.85 -1.62
C VAL A 91 13.86 9.84 -2.30
N ALA A 92 13.70 9.73 -3.62
CA ALA A 92 12.83 10.61 -4.36
C ALA A 92 11.35 10.34 -4.09
N ASN A 93 10.87 9.14 -3.83
CA ASN A 93 9.42 8.88 -3.80
C ASN A 93 8.89 8.35 -2.47
N TRP A 94 9.76 7.83 -1.62
CA TRP A 94 9.39 7.11 -0.40
C TRP A 94 10.28 7.52 0.79
N LYS A 95 10.75 8.77 0.85
CA LYS A 95 11.56 9.24 1.97
C LYS A 95 10.77 9.34 3.28
N SER A 96 11.48 9.23 4.40
CA SER A 96 10.95 9.65 5.69
C SER A 96 10.75 11.17 5.70
N LEU A 97 9.58 11.61 6.16
CA LEU A 97 9.28 13.02 6.39
C LEU A 97 9.70 13.48 7.78
N LYS A 98 9.84 12.56 8.74
CA LYS A 98 10.01 12.88 10.16
C LYS A 98 11.45 13.29 10.47
N SER A 99 11.62 14.49 11.03
CA SER A 99 12.91 14.97 11.54
C SER A 99 13.44 14.04 12.63
N GLY A 100 14.73 13.70 12.54
CA GLY A 100 15.39 12.78 13.47
C GLY A 100 15.12 11.29 13.20
N SER A 101 14.40 10.94 12.13
CA SER A 101 14.26 9.56 11.65
C SER A 101 14.96 9.42 10.30
N SER A 102 15.70 8.33 10.09
CA SER A 102 16.35 8.04 8.82
C SER A 102 15.38 7.38 7.84
N ASN A 103 15.72 7.46 6.55
CA ASN A 103 15.04 6.68 5.51
C ASN A 103 15.12 5.17 5.79
N ASP A 104 16.31 4.67 6.14
CA ASP A 104 16.50 3.25 6.48
C ASP A 104 15.60 2.78 7.63
N HIS A 105 15.40 3.61 8.65
CA HIS A 105 14.48 3.26 9.73
C HIS A 105 13.03 3.13 9.22
N PHE A 106 12.61 4.06 8.35
CA PHE A 106 11.26 4.03 7.77
C PHE A 106 11.08 2.85 6.80
N TRP A 107 12.00 2.65 5.87
CA TRP A 107 11.96 1.52 4.93
C TRP A 107 12.04 0.17 5.66
N SER A 108 12.86 0.08 6.70
CA SER A 108 12.91 -1.10 7.55
C SER A 108 11.58 -1.38 8.23
N HIS A 109 10.90 -0.36 8.76
CA HIS A 109 9.55 -0.51 9.32
C HIS A 109 8.56 -1.04 8.29
N GLU A 110 8.48 -0.40 7.12
CA GLU A 110 7.54 -0.79 6.06
C GLU A 110 7.81 -2.21 5.56
N TYR A 111 9.06 -2.59 5.35
CA TYR A 111 9.39 -3.93 4.87
C TYR A 111 9.14 -5.00 5.94
N THR A 112 9.66 -4.82 7.15
CA THR A 112 9.55 -5.85 8.19
C THR A 112 8.10 -6.06 8.63
N LYS A 113 7.30 -4.99 8.72
CA LYS A 113 5.89 -5.07 9.10
C LYS A 113 5.00 -5.54 7.96
N HIS A 114 5.16 -5.00 6.75
CA HIS A 114 4.22 -5.22 5.64
C HIS A 114 4.84 -6.02 4.49
N GLY A 115 6.04 -5.66 4.04
CA GLY A 115 6.71 -6.32 2.92
C GLY A 115 6.95 -7.82 3.12
N THR A 116 7.27 -8.26 4.35
CA THR A 116 7.41 -9.69 4.68
C THR A 116 6.12 -10.49 4.50
N CYS A 117 4.97 -9.83 4.44
CA CYS A 117 3.66 -10.44 4.24
C CYS A 117 3.23 -10.47 2.77
N ALA A 118 3.94 -9.78 1.88
CA ALA A 118 3.54 -9.62 0.47
C ALA A 118 3.94 -10.82 -0.42
N ILE A 119 4.46 -11.90 0.16
CA ILE A 119 5.08 -13.02 -0.58
C ILE A 119 4.13 -13.79 -1.51
N GLU A 120 2.81 -13.75 -1.28
CA GLU A 120 1.82 -14.33 -2.21
C GLU A 120 1.73 -13.54 -3.52
N CYS A 121 2.11 -12.25 -3.52
CA CYS A 121 2.18 -11.46 -4.74
C CYS A 121 3.45 -11.84 -5.52
N PRO A 122 3.33 -12.40 -6.74
CA PRO A 122 4.49 -12.82 -7.53
C PRO A 122 5.50 -11.69 -7.81
N LEU A 123 5.03 -10.44 -7.81
CA LEU A 123 5.82 -9.25 -8.05
C LEU A 123 6.47 -8.66 -6.79
N MET A 124 6.22 -9.21 -5.60
CA MET A 124 6.69 -8.66 -4.31
C MET A 124 7.35 -9.71 -3.39
N GLN A 125 7.81 -10.85 -3.95
CA GLN A 125 8.28 -12.01 -3.18
C GLN A 125 9.54 -11.80 -2.32
N ASN A 126 10.27 -10.69 -2.50
CA ASN A 126 11.48 -10.37 -1.74
C ASN A 126 11.63 -8.86 -1.57
N GLU A 127 12.57 -8.44 -0.73
CA GLU A 127 12.82 -7.03 -0.37
C GLU A 127 12.95 -6.11 -1.60
N PHE A 128 13.84 -6.46 -2.53
CA PHE A 128 14.03 -5.65 -3.74
C PHE A 128 12.74 -5.53 -4.55
N ASN A 129 12.06 -6.66 -4.79
CA ASN A 129 10.83 -6.70 -5.58
C ASN A 129 9.68 -5.94 -4.89
N TYR A 130 9.55 -6.03 -3.56
CA TYR A 130 8.57 -5.27 -2.79
C TYR A 130 8.72 -3.76 -3.02
N PHE A 131 9.94 -3.24 -2.85
CA PHE A 131 10.20 -1.81 -3.05
C PHE A 131 10.09 -1.40 -4.51
N LYS A 132 10.67 -2.18 -5.43
CA LYS A 132 10.68 -1.89 -6.86
C LYS A 132 9.26 -1.87 -7.45
N SER A 133 8.46 -2.89 -7.18
CA SER A 133 7.08 -2.99 -7.68
C SER A 133 6.16 -1.91 -7.09
N THR A 134 6.41 -1.51 -5.84
CA THR A 134 5.72 -0.38 -5.22
C THR A 134 6.07 0.95 -5.91
N LEU A 135 7.36 1.21 -6.15
CA LEU A 135 7.82 2.39 -6.89
C LEU A 135 7.22 2.45 -8.30
N ASP A 136 7.22 1.33 -9.01
CA ASP A 136 6.69 1.25 -10.37
C ASP A 136 5.17 1.46 -10.40
N SER A 137 4.45 0.97 -9.39
CA SER A 137 3.02 1.26 -9.24
C SER A 137 2.77 2.73 -8.92
N PHE A 138 3.53 3.32 -7.99
CA PHE A 138 3.41 4.73 -7.62
C PHE A 138 3.73 5.68 -8.77
N LYS A 139 4.74 5.39 -9.59
CA LYS A 139 5.13 6.24 -10.73
C LYS A 139 4.05 6.36 -11.82
N ARG A 140 3.07 5.44 -11.84
CA ARG A 140 1.90 5.52 -12.72
C ARG A 140 0.81 6.45 -12.17
N LEU A 141 0.95 6.91 -10.92
CA LEU A 141 -0.03 7.77 -10.27
C LEU A 141 0.31 9.24 -10.56
N HIS A 142 -0.59 9.92 -11.26
CA HIS A 142 -0.46 11.35 -11.56
C HIS A 142 -1.38 12.17 -10.64
N ILE A 143 -1.29 11.92 -9.33
CA ILE A 143 -2.26 12.36 -8.31
C ILE A 143 -2.49 13.86 -8.37
N GLU A 144 -1.42 14.66 -8.39
CA GLU A 144 -1.52 16.12 -8.45
C GLU A 144 -2.20 16.61 -9.73
N GLN A 145 -1.91 15.95 -10.86
CA GLN A 145 -2.49 16.31 -12.15
C GLN A 145 -3.99 15.99 -12.19
N TRP A 146 -4.38 14.83 -11.65
CA TRP A 146 -5.78 14.42 -11.57
C TRP A 146 -6.59 15.35 -10.66
N LEU A 147 -6.07 15.64 -9.47
CA LEU A 147 -6.70 16.59 -8.53
C LEU A 147 -6.82 17.98 -9.15
N ALA A 148 -5.74 18.51 -9.75
CA ALA A 148 -5.75 19.83 -10.37
C ALA A 148 -6.72 19.91 -11.56
N ALA A 149 -6.84 18.85 -12.38
CA ALA A 149 -7.81 18.78 -13.47
C ALA A 149 -9.27 18.78 -12.97
N GLY A 150 -9.51 18.38 -11.72
CA GLY A 150 -10.78 18.52 -11.01
C GLY A 150 -10.95 19.84 -10.23
N GLY A 151 -9.98 20.76 -10.33
CA GLY A 151 -10.00 22.04 -9.59
C GLY A 151 -9.59 21.91 -8.11
N VAL A 152 -9.10 20.75 -7.68
CA VAL A 152 -8.63 20.49 -6.32
C VAL A 152 -7.12 20.70 -6.28
N VAL A 153 -6.68 21.78 -5.64
CA VAL A 153 -5.26 22.13 -5.51
C VAL A 153 -4.94 22.50 -4.07
N PRO A 154 -3.68 22.38 -3.63
CA PRO A 154 -3.30 22.81 -2.29
C PRO A 154 -3.65 24.30 -2.07
N SER A 155 -4.30 24.62 -0.95
CA SER A 155 -4.80 25.96 -0.66
C SER A 155 -4.85 26.28 0.83
N THR A 156 -4.54 27.53 1.20
CA THR A 156 -4.66 28.04 2.57
C THR A 156 -6.06 28.60 2.88
N THR A 157 -6.90 28.79 1.87
CA THR A 157 -8.21 29.45 1.99
C THR A 157 -9.37 28.59 1.50
N GLN A 158 -9.12 27.71 0.52
CA GLN A 158 -10.13 26.86 -0.07
C GLN A 158 -10.19 25.53 0.68
N ILE A 159 -11.41 25.11 1.02
CA ILE A 159 -11.74 23.75 1.41
C ILE A 159 -12.60 23.12 0.32
N TYR A 160 -12.55 21.80 0.23
CA TYR A 160 -13.16 21.06 -0.87
C TYR A 160 -14.10 19.99 -0.33
N PRO A 161 -15.23 19.72 -1.02
CA PRO A 161 -16.00 18.53 -0.73
C PRO A 161 -15.13 17.28 -0.87
N LEU A 162 -15.24 16.32 0.06
CA LEU A 162 -14.54 15.03 -0.02
C LEU A 162 -14.81 14.34 -1.37
N GLN A 163 -16.04 14.44 -1.86
CA GLN A 163 -16.44 13.91 -3.15
C GLN A 163 -15.64 14.49 -4.33
N ALA A 164 -15.19 15.75 -4.25
CA ALA A 164 -14.39 16.36 -5.31
C ALA A 164 -13.02 15.69 -5.46
N PHE A 165 -12.43 15.17 -4.37
CA PHE A 165 -11.19 14.37 -4.46
C PHE A 165 -11.46 13.03 -5.14
N HIS A 166 -12.51 12.33 -4.72
CA HIS A 166 -12.91 11.06 -5.33
C HIS A 166 -13.18 11.24 -6.82
N ASP A 167 -13.99 12.22 -7.21
CA ASP A 167 -14.35 12.47 -8.60
C ASP A 167 -13.11 12.80 -9.46
N ALA A 168 -12.21 13.63 -8.94
CA ALA A 168 -11.00 14.03 -9.64
C ALA A 168 -10.04 12.84 -9.85
N ILE A 169 -9.82 12.04 -8.80
CA ILE A 169 -8.97 10.84 -8.88
C ILE A 169 -9.61 9.77 -9.76
N GLU A 170 -10.90 9.45 -9.58
CA GLU A 170 -11.59 8.42 -10.36
C GLU A 170 -11.62 8.79 -11.86
N LYS A 171 -11.80 10.07 -12.21
CA LYS A 171 -11.73 10.54 -13.60
C LYS A 171 -10.36 10.33 -14.25
N GLY A 172 -9.28 10.47 -13.48
CA GLY A 172 -7.91 10.35 -13.99
C GLY A 172 -7.33 8.93 -13.92
N PHE A 173 -7.60 8.24 -12.82
CA PHE A 173 -7.10 6.90 -12.52
C PHE A 173 -8.01 5.78 -13.07
N GLY A 174 -9.31 6.04 -13.19
CA GLY A 174 -10.32 5.10 -13.68
C GLY A 174 -10.92 4.19 -12.61
N TYR A 175 -10.47 4.30 -11.35
CA TYR A 175 -10.94 3.46 -10.24
C TYR A 175 -11.16 4.28 -8.97
N LYS A 176 -12.03 3.77 -8.11
CA LYS A 176 -12.28 4.31 -6.78
C LYS A 176 -11.11 4.05 -5.85
N VAL A 177 -10.82 5.04 -5.02
CA VAL A 177 -9.76 5.03 -4.00
C VAL A 177 -10.36 5.09 -2.61
N GLN A 178 -9.56 4.80 -1.58
CA GLN A 178 -9.89 5.12 -0.20
C GLN A 178 -9.15 6.39 0.19
N ILE A 179 -9.83 7.34 0.84
CA ILE A 179 -9.22 8.55 1.37
C ILE A 179 -9.15 8.46 2.89
N GLN A 180 -7.99 8.81 3.44
CA GLN A 180 -7.81 9.00 4.87
C GLN A 180 -7.62 10.48 5.18
N CYS A 181 -8.35 10.98 6.17
CA CYS A 181 -8.17 12.31 6.72
C CYS A 181 -7.60 12.24 8.14
N THR A 182 -7.20 13.39 8.66
CA THR A 182 -6.92 13.58 10.08
C THR A 182 -7.50 14.91 10.55
N ARG A 183 -7.65 15.04 11.87
CA ARG A 183 -7.98 16.32 12.50
C ARG A 183 -6.83 17.29 12.27
N SER A 184 -7.13 18.55 11.98
CA SER A 184 -6.15 19.64 11.97
C SER A 184 -5.93 20.20 13.38
N ASN A 185 -4.71 20.61 13.68
CA ASN A 185 -4.31 21.39 14.85
C ASN A 185 -4.59 22.90 14.68
N HIS A 186 -4.75 23.38 13.44
CA HIS A 186 -4.89 24.80 13.10
C HIS A 186 -6.25 25.19 12.51
N HIS A 187 -7.05 24.20 12.09
CA HIS A 187 -8.33 24.40 11.42
C HIS A 187 -9.46 23.62 12.11
N ASP A 188 -10.69 24.08 11.93
CA ASP A 188 -11.92 23.46 12.43
C ASP A 188 -12.46 22.34 11.51
N TYR A 189 -11.80 22.12 10.38
CA TYR A 189 -12.07 21.04 9.42
C TYR A 189 -10.96 19.98 9.41
N PRO A 190 -11.28 18.72 9.06
CA PRO A 190 -10.26 17.70 8.83
C PRO A 190 -9.49 17.99 7.54
N ILE A 191 -8.26 17.48 7.46
CA ILE A 191 -7.35 17.64 6.33
C ILE A 191 -6.99 16.28 5.75
N ILE A 192 -6.81 16.22 4.43
CA ILE A 192 -6.50 14.97 3.72
C ILE A 192 -5.09 14.50 4.04
N ALA A 193 -4.96 13.25 4.51
CA ALA A 193 -3.68 12.67 4.92
C ALA A 193 -3.14 11.66 3.90
N GLN A 194 -4.02 10.80 3.37
CA GLN A 194 -3.65 9.72 2.44
C GLN A 194 -4.69 9.55 1.34
N ILE A 195 -4.24 9.18 0.14
CA ILE A 195 -5.06 8.59 -0.91
C ILE A 195 -4.50 7.20 -1.17
N ASN A 196 -5.33 6.19 -0.97
CA ASN A 196 -4.93 4.79 -0.97
C ASN A 196 -5.54 4.09 -2.17
N PHE A 197 -4.69 3.39 -2.93
CA PHE A 197 -5.02 2.75 -4.20
C PHE A 197 -5.02 1.23 -4.03
N CYS A 198 -6.08 0.55 -4.47
CA CYS A 198 -6.21 -0.90 -4.33
C CYS A 198 -5.67 -1.60 -5.58
N LEU A 199 -4.69 -2.48 -5.37
CA LEU A 199 -3.98 -3.20 -6.42
C LEU A 199 -4.15 -4.70 -6.23
N SER A 200 -4.43 -5.41 -7.33
CA SER A 200 -4.54 -6.86 -7.34
C SER A 200 -3.25 -7.51 -6.84
N LYS A 201 -3.36 -8.51 -5.97
CA LYS A 201 -2.18 -9.27 -5.53
C LYS A 201 -1.58 -10.14 -6.63
N GLN A 202 -2.30 -10.40 -7.73
CA GLN A 202 -1.79 -11.27 -8.80
C GLN A 202 -0.77 -10.53 -9.69
N ASP A 203 -1.05 -9.27 -10.01
CA ASP A 203 -0.32 -8.53 -11.04
C ASP A 203 -0.18 -7.01 -10.78
N LEU A 204 -0.63 -6.53 -9.62
CA LEU A 204 -0.65 -5.11 -9.25
C LEU A 204 -1.46 -4.24 -10.23
N SER A 205 -2.43 -4.84 -10.93
CA SER A 205 -3.43 -4.11 -11.68
C SER A 205 -4.37 -3.36 -10.72
N PRO A 206 -4.74 -2.12 -11.02
CA PRO A 206 -5.64 -1.34 -10.18
C PRO A 206 -7.06 -1.86 -10.26
N PHE A 207 -7.79 -1.78 -9.14
CA PHE A 207 -9.22 -2.04 -9.06
C PHE A 207 -9.90 -1.09 -8.07
N ASN A 208 -11.23 -1.08 -8.06
CA ASN A 208 -12.00 -0.23 -7.15
C ASN A 208 -11.78 -0.63 -5.69
N CYS A 209 -11.32 0.31 -4.86
CA CYS A 209 -11.36 0.13 -3.42
C CYS A 209 -12.80 0.00 -2.92
N HIS A 210 -13.04 -0.97 -2.04
CA HIS A 210 -14.35 -1.20 -1.40
C HIS A 210 -14.38 -0.75 0.07
N SER A 211 -13.22 -0.50 0.66
CA SER A 211 -13.10 0.02 2.02
C SER A 211 -13.60 1.46 2.11
N LYS A 212 -14.18 1.82 3.26
CA LYS A 212 -14.68 3.18 3.52
C LYS A 212 -13.52 4.13 3.80
N ASP A 213 -13.76 5.40 3.52
CA ASP A 213 -12.86 6.48 3.93
C ASP A 213 -12.65 6.50 5.45
N VAL A 214 -11.44 6.86 5.87
CA VAL A 214 -11.00 6.78 7.26
C VAL A 214 -10.86 8.17 7.84
N ARG A 215 -11.58 8.46 8.94
CA ARG A 215 -11.48 9.70 9.72
C ARG A 215 -11.78 11.01 8.95
N CYS A 216 -12.43 10.93 7.79
CA CYS A 216 -12.99 12.09 7.11
C CYS A 216 -14.35 12.45 7.73
N THR A 217 -14.33 13.09 8.91
CA THR A 217 -15.53 13.34 9.74
C THR A 217 -16.41 14.50 9.26
N SER A 218 -16.05 15.14 8.15
CA SER A 218 -16.74 16.28 7.54
C SER A 218 -16.91 16.04 6.04
N SER A 219 -17.96 16.61 5.45
CA SER A 219 -18.14 16.60 4.00
C SER A 219 -17.14 17.50 3.28
N ASN A 220 -16.57 18.49 3.97
CA ASN A 220 -15.52 19.36 3.44
C ASN A 220 -14.20 19.10 4.17
N ILE A 221 -13.12 18.99 3.39
CA ILE A 221 -11.77 18.69 3.86
C ILE A 221 -10.78 19.74 3.32
N GLY A 222 -9.76 20.03 4.12
CA GLY A 222 -8.64 20.88 3.70
C GLY A 222 -7.57 20.09 2.94
N TYR A 223 -6.95 20.74 1.97
CA TYR A 223 -5.77 20.25 1.26
C TYR A 223 -4.69 21.34 1.33
N LEU A 224 -3.77 21.18 2.28
CA LEU A 224 -2.86 22.23 2.69
C LEU A 224 -1.66 22.35 1.73
N PRO A 225 -1.19 23.56 1.39
CA PRO A 225 0.02 23.77 0.58
C PRO A 225 1.28 23.80 1.45
N THR A 226 2.44 23.58 0.83
CA THR A 226 3.73 23.72 1.49
C THR A 226 3.93 25.11 2.04
N GLN A 227 4.15 25.14 3.35
CA GLN A 227 4.52 26.34 4.09
C GLN A 227 5.86 26.83 3.52
N LYS A 228 5.83 27.99 2.86
CA LYS A 228 7.01 28.64 2.28
C LYS A 228 7.93 29.21 3.36
#